data_AF-A0A645I412-F1
#
_entry.id   AF-A0A645I412-F1
#
_cell.length_a   1.000
_cell.length_b   1.000
_cell.length_c   1.000
_cell.angle_alpha   90.00
_cell.angle_beta   90.00
_cell.angle_gamma   90.00
#
_symmetry.space_group_name_H-M   'P 1'
#
loop_
_entity.id
_entity.type
_entity.pdbx_description
1 polymer ?
#
loop_
_entity_poly.entity_id
_entity_poly.type
_entity_poly.pdbx_seq_one_letter_code
_entity_poly.pdbx_strand_id
1 'polypeptide(L)'
;MIKAVSTYNKNKGTALATYAARCIENEILMSIRTEKKQQGEVSLHDPIGTDRDGNAVSLSDVLGSDPEQVQNDVEIRIASEQLRRIISAALTDRERLVVELRYGIMGGRCMAQREIAKLLGISRSYVSRIEKKALNKLNREFDDADKGVKYRNDKIWPIGK
;
A
#
# COMPACT_ATOMS: atom_id res chain seq x y z
N MET A 1 28.62 6.14 30.63
CA MET A 1 29.41 5.55 31.75
C MET A 1 30.19 4.31 31.34
N ILE A 2 29.58 3.29 30.72
CA ILE A 2 30.28 2.04 30.34
C ILE A 2 31.48 2.30 29.40
N LYS A 3 31.32 3.14 28.36
CA LYS A 3 32.41 3.52 27.45
C LYS A 3 33.62 4.11 28.17
N ALA A 4 33.39 5.00 29.14
CA ALA A 4 34.45 5.69 29.88
C ALA A 4 35.31 4.72 30.70
N VAL A 5 34.69 3.71 31.32
CA VAL A 5 35.40 2.69 32.11
C VAL A 5 36.16 1.72 31.19
N SER A 6 35.57 1.34 30.05
CA SER A 6 36.21 0.40 29.11
C SER A 6 37.39 0.98 28.32
N THR A 7 37.42 2.31 28.08
CA THR A 7 38.46 2.95 27.25
C THR A 7 39.44 3.83 28.03
N TYR A 8 39.32 3.89 29.36
CA TYR A 8 40.22 4.67 30.20
C TYR A 8 41.62 4.08 30.24
N ASN A 9 42.64 4.94 30.11
CA ASN A 9 44.04 4.54 30.19
C ASN A 9 44.78 5.44 31.18
N LYS A 10 45.23 4.85 32.30
CA LYS A 10 45.94 5.55 33.38
C LYS A 10 47.29 6.13 32.95
N ASN A 11 47.92 5.58 31.91
CA ASN A 11 49.22 6.03 31.41
C ASN A 11 49.13 7.39 30.68
N LYS A 12 47.93 7.90 30.41
CA LYS A 12 47.70 9.20 29.75
C LYS A 12 47.65 10.39 30.72
N GLY A 13 47.89 10.16 32.02
CA GLY A 13 48.06 11.23 33.02
C GLY A 13 46.79 12.00 33.42
N THR A 14 45.60 11.61 32.94
CA THR A 14 44.33 12.25 33.31
C THR A 14 43.59 11.45 34.37
N ALA A 15 43.00 12.13 35.36
CA ALA A 15 42.16 11.47 36.35
C ALA A 15 40.93 10.84 35.70
N LEU A 16 40.54 9.65 36.14
CA LEU A 16 39.38 8.92 35.61
C LEU A 16 38.10 9.78 35.64
N ALA A 17 37.90 10.57 36.71
CA ALA A 17 36.76 11.47 36.84
C ALA A 17 36.72 12.52 35.70
N THR A 18 37.86 13.14 35.38
CA THR A 18 37.98 14.12 34.29
C THR A 18 37.73 13.48 32.92
N TYR A 19 38.23 12.27 32.69
CA TYR A 19 37.98 11.54 31.45
C TYR A 19 36.51 11.12 31.32
N ALA A 20 35.92 10.59 32.40
CA ALA A 20 34.52 10.19 32.43
C ALA A 20 33.58 11.38 32.22
N ALA A 21 33.87 12.55 32.81
CA ALA A 21 33.10 13.77 32.58
C ALA A 21 33.04 14.14 31.09
N ARG A 22 34.18 14.10 30.38
CA ARG A 22 34.23 14.35 28.93
C ARG A 22 33.45 13.32 28.12
N CYS A 23 33.50 12.05 28.52
CA CYS A 23 32.72 11.00 27.88
C CYS A 23 31.20 11.18 28.09
N ILE A 24 30.79 11.61 29.29
CA ILE A 24 29.39 11.91 29.59
C ILE A 24 28.91 13.12 28.79
N GLU A 25 29.69 14.19 28.77
CA GLU A 25 29.40 15.40 27.99
C GLU A 25 29.23 15.07 26.50
N ASN A 26 30.13 14.27 25.94
CA ASN A 26 30.04 13.84 24.56
C ASN A 26 28.80 12.97 24.29
N GLU A 27 28.43 12.06 25.20
CA GLU A 27 27.23 11.23 25.01
C GLU A 27 25.95 12.08 25.10
N ILE A 28 25.86 13.03 26.03
CA ILE A 28 24.74 13.98 26.13
C ILE A 28 24.63 14.81 24.85
N LEU A 29 25.76 15.34 24.34
CA LEU A 29 25.78 16.08 23.09
C LEU A 29 25.30 15.23 21.91
N MET A 30 25.65 13.94 21.88
CA MET A 30 25.21 13.02 20.83
C MET A 30 23.71 12.68 20.94
N SER A 31 23.19 12.51 22.15
CA SER A 31 21.75 12.32 22.41
C SER A 31 20.95 13.54 21.93
N ILE A 32 21.34 14.75 22.34
CA ILE A 32 20.68 16.00 21.93
C ILE A 32 20.74 16.19 20.41
N ARG A 33 21.86 15.86 19.75
CA ARG A 33 21.97 15.91 18.28
C ARG A 33 21.02 14.93 17.57
N THR A 34 20.76 13.79 18.20
CA THR A 34 19.83 12.78 17.67
C THR A 34 18.39 13.26 17.84
N GLU A 35 18.05 13.76 19.02
CA GLU A 35 16.74 14.34 19.34
C GLU A 35 16.43 15.59 18.49
N LYS A 36 17.44 16.41 18.14
CA LYS A 36 17.28 17.54 17.22
C LYS A 36 16.73 17.15 15.85
N LYS A 37 16.92 15.92 15.40
CA LYS A 37 16.31 15.44 14.14
C LYS A 37 14.79 15.32 14.23
N GLN A 38 14.27 15.18 15.45
CA GLN A 38 12.84 15.04 15.76
C GLN A 38 12.21 16.36 16.23
N GLN A 39 12.95 17.48 16.27
CA GLN A 39 12.42 18.77 16.74
C GLN A 39 11.25 19.33 15.93
N GLY A 40 11.00 18.81 14.71
CA GLY A 40 9.85 19.17 13.90
C GLY A 40 8.63 18.26 14.08
N GLU A 41 8.73 17.21 14.91
CA GLU A 41 7.62 16.31 15.18
C GLU A 41 6.71 16.91 16.26
N VAL A 42 5.41 16.96 15.97
CA VAL A 42 4.37 17.39 16.91
C VAL A 42 3.47 16.19 17.22
N SER A 43 3.01 16.09 18.47
CA SER A 43 2.12 15.00 18.84
C SER A 43 0.74 15.22 18.22
N LEU A 44 0.17 14.16 17.63
CA LEU A 44 -1.16 14.23 17.00
C LEU A 44 -2.28 14.51 18.01
N HIS A 45 -2.03 14.23 19.29
CA HIS A 45 -2.98 14.43 20.38
C HIS A 45 -2.83 15.79 21.05
N ASP A 46 -1.85 16.59 20.65
CA ASP A 46 -1.67 17.93 21.20
C ASP A 46 -2.84 18.81 20.75
N PRO A 47 -3.43 19.60 21.67
CA PRO A 47 -4.56 20.45 21.33
C PRO A 47 -4.11 21.57 20.38
N ILE A 48 -4.76 21.66 19.23
CA ILE A 48 -4.49 22.68 18.20
C ILE A 48 -5.47 23.85 18.28
N GLY A 49 -6.59 23.69 18.98
CA GLY A 49 -7.61 24.72 19.13
C GLY A 49 -8.80 24.24 19.95
N THR A 50 -9.87 25.03 19.97
CA THR A 50 -11.13 24.71 20.65
C THR A 50 -12.28 24.77 19.66
N ASP A 51 -13.20 23.80 19.73
CA ASP A 51 -14.45 23.85 18.96
C ASP A 51 -15.43 24.89 19.55
N ARG A 52 -16.55 25.14 18.86
CA ARG A 52 -17.63 26.06 19.25
C ARG A 52 -18.21 25.76 20.64
N ASP A 53 -18.10 24.52 21.09
CA ASP A 53 -18.56 24.06 22.41
C ASP A 53 -17.45 24.11 23.49
N GLY A 54 -16.26 24.62 23.16
CA GLY A 54 -15.15 24.79 24.12
C GLY A 54 -14.31 23.53 24.38
N ASN A 55 -14.58 22.43 23.69
CA ASN A 55 -13.77 21.21 23.77
C ASN A 55 -12.44 21.39 23.01
N ALA A 56 -11.35 20.86 23.57
CA ALA A 56 -10.05 20.86 22.90
C ALA A 56 -10.08 19.94 21.67
N VAL A 57 -9.66 20.46 20.52
CA VAL A 57 -9.53 19.73 19.26
C VAL A 57 -8.07 19.39 19.05
N SER A 58 -7.79 18.12 18.74
CA SER A 58 -6.44 17.63 18.44
C SER A 58 -6.22 17.52 16.92
N LEU A 59 -4.95 17.43 16.50
CA LEU A 59 -4.64 17.21 15.09
C LEU A 59 -5.20 15.87 14.58
N SER A 60 -5.28 14.84 15.43
CA SER A 60 -5.92 13.56 15.10
C SER A 60 -7.40 13.66 14.77
N ASP A 61 -8.12 14.65 15.31
CA ASP A 61 -9.56 14.83 15.03
C ASP A 61 -9.81 15.48 13.66
N VAL A 62 -8.80 16.21 13.14
CA VAL A 62 -8.88 16.93 11.87
C VAL A 62 -8.30 16.11 10.71
N LEU A 63 -7.34 15.24 10.98
CA LEU A 63 -6.79 14.31 10.01
C LEU A 63 -7.81 13.21 9.69
N GLY A 64 -8.74 13.51 8.79
CA GLY A 64 -9.64 12.53 8.20
C GLY A 64 -8.93 11.59 7.24
N SER A 65 -9.50 10.39 7.04
CA SER A 65 -9.17 9.57 5.87
C SER A 65 -9.62 10.28 4.59
N ASP A 66 -9.02 9.94 3.45
CA ASP A 66 -9.47 10.47 2.16
C ASP A 66 -10.98 10.20 2.02
N PRO A 67 -11.82 11.24 1.81
CA PRO A 67 -13.27 11.08 1.76
C PRO A 67 -13.71 10.07 0.68
N GLU A 68 -12.90 9.87 -0.35
CA GLU A 68 -13.19 8.92 -1.43
C GLU A 68 -12.68 7.50 -1.13
N GLN A 69 -11.92 7.28 -0.07
CA GLN A 69 -11.30 5.98 0.22
C GLN A 69 -12.34 4.84 0.31
N VAL A 70 -13.42 5.06 1.07
CA VAL A 70 -14.48 4.05 1.23
C VAL A 70 -15.20 3.79 -0.09
N GLN A 71 -15.44 4.84 -0.88
CA GLN A 71 -16.08 4.71 -2.19
C GLN A 71 -15.19 3.92 -3.16
N ASN A 72 -13.90 4.27 -3.24
CA ASN A 72 -12.91 3.60 -4.06
C ASN A 72 -12.78 2.11 -3.68
N ASP A 73 -12.75 1.80 -2.38
CA ASP A 73 -12.68 0.41 -1.90
C ASP A 73 -13.90 -0.41 -2.35
N VAL A 74 -15.10 0.17 -2.29
CA VAL A 74 -16.34 -0.46 -2.75
C VAL A 74 -16.34 -0.64 -4.27
N GLU A 75 -15.94 0.39 -5.02
CA GLU A 75 -15.84 0.33 -6.49
C GLU A 75 -14.86 -0.75 -6.96
N ILE A 76 -13.66 -0.81 -6.36
CA ILE A 76 -12.66 -1.84 -6.63
C ILE A 76 -13.21 -3.23 -6.35
N ARG A 77 -13.94 -3.40 -5.24
CA ARG A 77 -14.54 -4.69 -4.88
C ARG A 77 -15.60 -5.12 -5.89
N ILE A 78 -16.50 -4.23 -6.28
CA ILE A 78 -17.53 -4.50 -7.28
C ILE A 78 -16.89 -4.84 -8.63
N ALA A 79 -15.92 -4.05 -9.09
CA ALA A 79 -15.20 -4.30 -10.34
C ALA A 79 -14.47 -5.66 -10.32
N SER A 80 -13.86 -6.02 -9.19
CA SER A 80 -13.18 -7.31 -9.00
C SER A 80 -14.15 -8.49 -9.09
N GLU A 81 -15.33 -8.39 -8.49
CA GLU A 81 -16.36 -9.43 -8.56
C GLU A 81 -16.92 -9.58 -9.98
N GLN A 82 -17.16 -8.47 -10.68
CA GLN A 82 -17.58 -8.47 -12.07
C GLN A 82 -16.54 -9.14 -12.98
N LEU A 83 -15.26 -8.78 -12.83
CA LEU A 83 -14.17 -9.37 -13.58
C LEU A 83 -14.09 -10.89 -13.37
N ARG A 84 -14.21 -11.37 -12.12
CA ARG A 84 -14.24 -12.82 -11.82
C ARG A 84 -15.40 -13.53 -12.51
N ARG A 85 -16.58 -12.93 -12.53
CA ARG A 85 -17.75 -13.48 -13.24
C ARG A 85 -17.49 -13.57 -14.74
N ILE A 86 -16.97 -12.50 -15.36
CA ILE A 86 -16.68 -12.47 -16.80
C ILE A 86 -15.61 -13.52 -17.16
N ILE A 87 -14.54 -13.63 -16.37
CA ILE A 87 -13.50 -14.66 -16.56
C ILE A 87 -14.11 -16.07 -16.50
N SER A 88 -15.03 -16.31 -15.56
CA SER A 88 -15.68 -17.61 -15.43
C SER A 88 -16.62 -17.95 -16.60
N ALA A 89 -17.27 -16.94 -17.20
CA ALA A 89 -18.25 -17.13 -18.26
C ALA A 89 -17.64 -17.13 -19.67
N ALA A 90 -16.66 -16.26 -19.94
CA ALA A 90 -16.16 -15.97 -21.28
C ALA A 90 -14.92 -16.79 -21.69
N LEU A 91 -14.10 -17.19 -20.71
CA LEU A 91 -12.85 -17.90 -20.97
C LEU A 91 -13.01 -19.40 -20.82
N THR A 92 -12.37 -20.13 -21.74
CA THR A 92 -12.16 -21.58 -21.62
C THR A 92 -11.21 -21.88 -20.46
N ASP A 93 -11.22 -23.10 -19.92
CA ASP A 93 -10.35 -23.48 -18.79
C ASP A 93 -8.86 -23.20 -19.06
N ARG A 94 -8.41 -23.42 -20.29
CA ARG A 94 -7.03 -23.17 -20.70
C ARG A 94 -6.70 -21.68 -20.80
N GLU A 95 -7.63 -20.87 -21.30
CA GLU A 95 -7.47 -19.41 -21.33
C GLU A 95 -7.49 -18.83 -19.91
N ARG A 96 -8.43 -19.29 -19.08
CA ARG A 96 -8.57 -18.91 -17.68
C ARG A 96 -7.28 -19.22 -16.91
N LEU A 97 -6.76 -20.43 -17.00
CA LEU A 97 -5.52 -20.83 -16.32
C LEU A 97 -4.34 -19.92 -16.69
N VAL A 98 -4.18 -19.60 -17.98
CA VAL A 98 -3.11 -18.70 -18.43
C VAL A 98 -3.29 -17.29 -17.86
N VAL A 99 -4.51 -16.76 -17.86
CA VAL A 99 -4.82 -15.41 -17.32
C VAL A 99 -4.64 -15.37 -15.79
N GLU A 100 -5.11 -16.38 -15.06
CA GLU A 100 -4.97 -16.48 -13.61
C GLU A 100 -3.50 -16.53 -13.18
N LEU A 101 -2.67 -17.33 -13.85
CA LEU A 101 -1.23 -17.39 -13.57
C LEU A 101 -0.50 -16.10 -13.98
N ARG A 102 -0.95 -15.45 -15.07
CA ARG A 102 -0.32 -14.24 -15.58
C ARG A 102 -0.52 -13.04 -14.66
N TYR A 103 -1.72 -12.87 -14.12
CA TYR A 103 -2.15 -11.68 -13.38
C TYR A 103 -2.46 -11.94 -11.90
N GLY A 104 -2.37 -13.17 -11.42
CA GLY A 104 -2.56 -13.48 -10.00
C GLY A 104 -4.00 -13.32 -9.50
N ILE A 105 -5.01 -13.41 -10.37
CA ILE A 105 -6.41 -13.03 -10.10
C ILE A 105 -7.05 -13.84 -8.95
N MET A 106 -6.53 -15.03 -8.68
CA MET A 106 -6.99 -15.92 -7.59
C MET A 106 -6.10 -15.86 -6.34
N GLY A 107 -5.39 -14.74 -6.13
CA GLY A 107 -4.48 -14.56 -4.99
C GLY A 107 -3.12 -15.26 -5.17
N GLY A 108 -2.83 -15.73 -6.38
CA GLY A 108 -1.53 -16.29 -6.75
C GLY A 108 -0.53 -15.21 -7.15
N ARG A 109 0.76 -15.58 -7.23
CA ARG A 109 1.79 -14.69 -7.76
C ARG A 109 1.65 -14.53 -9.28
N CYS A 110 1.91 -13.33 -9.80
CA CYS A 110 2.01 -13.11 -11.24
C CYS A 110 3.23 -13.86 -11.81
N MET A 111 3.04 -14.53 -12.96
CA MET A 111 4.09 -15.29 -13.63
C MET A 111 4.41 -14.72 -15.02
N ALA A 112 5.68 -14.79 -15.41
CA ALA A 112 6.11 -14.43 -16.75
C ALA A 112 5.59 -15.45 -17.78
N GLN A 113 5.26 -15.02 -19.01
CA GLN A 113 4.86 -15.94 -20.10
C GLN A 113 5.83 -17.11 -20.28
N ARG A 114 7.14 -16.88 -20.10
CA ARG A 114 8.18 -17.90 -20.23
C ARG A 114 8.11 -18.94 -19.10
N GLU A 115 7.70 -18.54 -17.90
CA GLU A 115 7.50 -19.43 -16.76
C GLU A 115 6.22 -20.25 -16.92
N ILE A 116 5.13 -19.60 -17.34
CA ILE A 116 3.86 -20.27 -17.67
C ILE A 116 4.08 -21.29 -18.79
N ALA A 117 4.86 -20.94 -19.81
CA ALA A 117 5.21 -21.83 -20.92
C ALA A 117 5.94 -23.09 -20.44
N LYS A 118 6.92 -22.93 -19.55
CA LYS A 118 7.62 -24.06 -18.92
C LYS A 118 6.68 -24.92 -18.09
N LEU A 119 5.81 -24.31 -17.29
CA LEU A 119 4.83 -25.02 -16.45
C LEU A 119 3.84 -25.84 -17.27
N LEU A 120 3.36 -25.29 -18.38
CA LEU A 120 2.35 -25.92 -19.24
C LEU A 120 2.94 -26.80 -20.35
N GLY A 121 4.27 -26.93 -20.44
CA GLY A 121 4.94 -27.72 -21.46
C GLY A 121 4.70 -27.23 -22.89
N ILE A 122 4.51 -25.92 -23.09
CA ILE A 122 4.22 -25.31 -24.40
C ILE A 122 5.18 -24.17 -24.72
N SER A 123 5.19 -23.70 -25.97
CA SER A 123 6.04 -22.57 -26.36
C SER A 123 5.54 -21.26 -25.76
N ARG A 124 6.47 -20.35 -25.44
CA ARG A 124 6.17 -18.97 -25.02
C ARG A 124 5.24 -18.27 -26.02
N SER A 125 5.50 -18.44 -27.32
CA SER A 125 4.69 -17.85 -28.39
C SER A 125 3.26 -18.40 -28.40
N TYR A 126 3.04 -19.64 -27.96
CA TYR A 126 1.70 -20.19 -27.80
C TYR A 126 0.98 -19.60 -26.58
N VAL A 127 1.66 -19.45 -25.43
CA VAL A 127 1.11 -18.73 -24.26
C VAL A 127 0.70 -17.31 -24.63
N SER A 128 1.57 -16.57 -25.34
CA SER A 128 1.28 -15.21 -25.80
C SER A 128 0.02 -15.13 -26.67
N ARG A 129 -0.19 -16.11 -27.57
CA ARG A 129 -1.41 -16.19 -28.39
C ARG A 129 -2.65 -16.47 -27.55
N ILE A 130 -2.56 -17.36 -26.56
CA ILE A 130 -3.67 -17.66 -25.64
C ILE A 130 -4.02 -16.40 -24.82
N GLU A 131 -3.03 -15.74 -24.23
CA GLU A 131 -3.20 -14.49 -23.47
C GLU A 131 -3.87 -13.42 -24.32
N LYS A 132 -3.37 -13.15 -25.53
CA LYS A 132 -3.97 -12.15 -26.43
C LYS A 132 -5.42 -12.47 -26.78
N LYS A 133 -5.73 -13.75 -27.06
CA LYS A 133 -7.10 -14.19 -27.36
C LYS A 133 -8.02 -14.02 -26.15
N ALA A 134 -7.55 -14.38 -24.97
CA ALA A 134 -8.30 -14.23 -23.73
C ALA A 134 -8.59 -12.75 -23.42
N LEU A 135 -7.59 -11.88 -23.50
CA LEU A 135 -7.75 -10.44 -23.28
C LEU A 135 -8.75 -9.81 -24.24
N ASN A 136 -8.71 -10.18 -25.53
CA ASN A 136 -9.68 -9.67 -26.50
C ASN A 136 -11.12 -10.09 -26.17
N LYS A 137 -11.33 -11.32 -25.68
CA LYS A 137 -12.66 -11.77 -25.21
C LYS A 137 -13.09 -10.97 -23.99
N LEU A 138 -12.22 -10.87 -22.98
CA LEU A 138 -12.53 -10.13 -21.76
C LEU A 138 -12.90 -8.68 -22.04
N ASN A 139 -12.15 -8.00 -22.92
CA ASN A 139 -12.42 -6.61 -23.28
C ASN A 139 -13.82 -6.44 -23.90
N ARG A 140 -14.20 -7.34 -24.82
CA ARG A 140 -15.53 -7.29 -25.46
C ARG A 140 -16.66 -7.48 -24.43
N GLU A 141 -16.55 -8.48 -23.58
CA GLU A 141 -17.58 -8.76 -22.57
C GLU A 141 -17.64 -7.67 -21.49
N PHE A 142 -16.50 -7.04 -21.18
CA PHE A 142 -16.44 -5.92 -20.24
C PHE A 142 -17.08 -4.66 -20.83
N ASP A 143 -16.82 -4.33 -22.09
CA ASP A 143 -17.47 -3.22 -22.80
C ASP A 143 -18.99 -3.40 -22.89
N ASP A 144 -19.46 -4.64 -23.07
CA ASP A 144 -20.90 -4.96 -23.10
C ASP A 144 -21.54 -4.91 -21.70
N ALA A 145 -20.80 -5.31 -20.65
CA ALA A 145 -21.24 -5.18 -19.27
C ALA A 145 -21.33 -3.71 -18.81
N ASP A 146 -20.35 -2.86 -19.16
CA ASP A 146 -20.35 -1.44 -18.81
C ASP A 146 -21.49 -0.67 -19.48
N LYS A 147 -21.78 -0.99 -20.76
CA LYS A 147 -22.99 -0.47 -21.44
C LYS A 147 -24.26 -0.86 -20.69
N GLY A 148 -24.40 -2.10 -20.25
CA GLY A 148 -25.56 -2.57 -19.48
C GLY A 148 -25.75 -1.87 -18.13
N VAL A 149 -24.66 -1.44 -17.48
CA VAL A 149 -24.69 -0.65 -16.23
C VAL A 149 -25.07 0.80 -16.52
N LYS A 150 -24.49 1.43 -17.55
CA LYS A 150 -24.88 2.79 -17.97
C LYS A 150 -26.35 2.86 -18.38
N TYR A 151 -26.84 1.93 -19.20
CA TYR A 151 -28.26 1.87 -19.57
C TYR A 151 -29.20 1.61 -18.38
N ARG A 152 -28.73 1.01 -17.28
CA ARG A 152 -29.50 0.84 -16.04
C ARG A 152 -29.48 2.10 -15.18
N ASN A 153 -28.32 2.74 -15.01
CA ASN A 153 -28.19 3.99 -14.26
C ASN A 153 -28.90 5.16 -14.96
N ASP A 154 -28.86 5.23 -16.29
CA ASP A 154 -29.52 6.27 -17.09
C ASP A 154 -31.06 6.17 -17.05
N LYS A 155 -31.63 5.05 -16.59
CA LYS A 155 -33.07 4.89 -16.37
C LYS A 155 -33.52 5.23 -14.94
N ILE A 156 -32.60 5.63 -14.07
CA ILE A 156 -32.88 5.96 -12.67
C ILE A 156 -32.75 7.49 -12.48
N TRP A 157 -33.68 8.29 -13.04
CA TRP A 157 -34.33 9.48 -12.43
C TRP A 157 -35.31 10.16 -13.45
N PRO A 158 -36.41 10.85 -13.05
CA PRO A 158 -36.72 11.39 -11.74
C PRO A 158 -37.97 10.83 -11.07
N ILE A 159 -37.85 10.46 -9.79
CA ILE A 159 -39.00 10.57 -8.88
C ILE A 159 -39.18 12.08 -8.71
N GLY A 160 -40.14 12.63 -9.45
CA GLY A 160 -40.43 14.05 -9.47
C GLY A 160 -41.12 14.54 -8.20
N LYS A 161 -40.95 15.86 -8.03
CA LYS A 161 -41.57 16.82 -7.10
C LYS A 161 -41.06 16.85 -5.67
#